data_AF-A0A348Y7U1-F1
#
_entry.id   AF-A0A348Y7U1-F1
#
_cell.length_a   1.000
_cell.length_b   1.000
_cell.length_c   1.000
_cell.angle_alpha   90.00
_cell.angle_beta   90.00
_cell.angle_gamma   90.00
#
_symmetry.space_group_name_H-M   'P 1'
#
loop_
_entity.id
_entity.type
_entity.pdbx_description
1 polymer ?
#
loop_
_entity_poly.entity_id
_entity_poly.type
_entity_poly.pdbx_seq_one_letter_code
_entity_poly.pdbx_strand_id
1 'polypeptide(L)' 'VYDRLAERYEVPKFADIEDVLLITFSIVNAIFTVSYRRHERITDKYLQEANTASIAYLRCYLPEKLPRKND' A
#
# COMPACT_ATOMS: atom_id res chain seq x y z
N VAL A 1 5.91 -15.94 -4.48
CA VAL A 1 5.38 -15.64 -3.11
C VAL A 1 3.86 -15.61 -3.12
N TYR A 2 3.25 -14.88 -4.06
CA TYR A 2 1.80 -14.87 -4.29
C TYR A 2 1.19 -16.27 -4.37
N ASP A 3 1.77 -17.18 -5.17
CA ASP A 3 1.22 -18.55 -5.34
C ASP A 3 1.13 -19.32 -4.02
N ARG A 4 2.16 -19.24 -3.17
CA ARG A 4 2.17 -19.91 -1.85
C ARG A 4 1.14 -19.32 -0.88
N LEU A 5 0.81 -18.03 -1.00
CA LEU A 5 -0.24 -17.39 -0.20
C LEU A 5 -1.62 -17.79 -0.72
N ALA A 6 -1.81 -17.77 -2.04
CA ALA A 6 -3.05 -18.16 -2.69
C ALA A 6 -3.40 -19.65 -2.49
N GLU A 7 -2.42 -20.52 -2.27
CA GLU A 7 -2.65 -21.93 -1.90
C GLU A 7 -3.32 -22.09 -0.52
N ARG A 8 -2.97 -21.26 0.46
CA ARG A 8 -3.35 -21.45 1.87
C ARG A 8 -4.42 -20.48 2.36
N TYR A 9 -4.56 -19.34 1.71
CA TYR A 9 -5.43 -18.26 2.13
C TYR A 9 -6.44 -17.90 1.04
N GLU A 10 -7.61 -17.44 1.47
CA GLU A 10 -8.56 -16.75 0.59
C GLU A 10 -7.98 -15.38 0.25
N VAL A 11 -7.17 -15.35 -0.80
CA VAL A 11 -6.71 -14.11 -1.40
C VAL A 11 -7.87 -13.57 -2.21
N PRO A 12 -8.42 -12.38 -1.88
CA PRO A 12 -9.47 -11.77 -2.69
C PRO A 12 -9.01 -11.71 -4.15
N LYS A 13 -9.90 -12.01 -5.08
CA LYS A 13 -9.66 -11.67 -6.49
C LYS A 13 -9.73 -10.16 -6.59
N PHE A 14 -8.60 -9.51 -6.34
CA PHE A 14 -8.45 -8.08 -6.49
C PHE A 14 -8.39 -7.78 -7.99
N ALA A 15 -9.55 -7.72 -8.65
CA ALA A 15 -9.63 -7.32 -10.05
C ALA A 15 -8.92 -5.98 -10.30
N ASP A 16 -8.87 -5.13 -9.26
CA ASP A 16 -8.36 -3.76 -9.32
C ASP A 16 -7.08 -3.56 -8.48
N ILE A 17 -6.33 -4.63 -8.14
CA ILE A 17 -5.11 -4.45 -7.30
C ILE A 17 -4.08 -3.56 -7.97
N GLU A 18 -3.97 -3.62 -9.29
CA GLU A 18 -3.04 -2.77 -10.05
C GLU A 18 -3.39 -1.30 -9.86
N ASP A 19 -4.68 -0.95 -9.93
CA ASP A 19 -5.16 0.42 -9.71
C ASP A 19 -4.94 0.86 -8.26
N VAL A 20 -5.23 0.00 -7.28
CA VAL A 20 -4.99 0.29 -5.85
C VAL A 20 -3.51 0.55 -5.59
N LEU A 21 -2.62 -0.25 -6.16
CA LEU A 21 -1.17 -0.05 -6.02
C LEU A 21 -0.71 1.21 -6.77
N LEU A 22 -1.26 1.51 -7.95
CA LEU A 22 -0.94 2.71 -8.72
C LEU A 22 -1.36 3.99 -7.98
N ILE A 23 -2.56 3.99 -7.38
CA ILE A 23 -3.03 5.11 -6.55
C ILE A 23 -2.14 5.25 -5.30
N THR A 24 -1.78 4.15 -4.65
CA THR A 24 -0.87 4.16 -3.49
C THR A 24 0.48 4.77 -3.85
N PHE A 25 1.08 4.35 -4.97
CA PHE A 25 2.32 4.91 -5.49
C PHE A 25 2.19 6.42 -5.76
N SER A 26 1.07 6.83 -6.35
CA SER A 26 0.79 8.25 -6.64
C SER A 26 0.71 9.10 -5.37
N ILE A 27 0.10 8.57 -4.29
CA ILE A 27 0.06 9.21 -2.96
C ILE A 27 1.48 9.40 -2.41
N VAL A 28 2.31 8.35 -2.42
CA VAL A 28 3.71 8.40 -1.96
C VAL A 28 4.49 9.45 -2.75
N ASN A 29 4.40 9.40 -4.08
CA ASN A 29 5.10 10.32 -4.96
C ASN A 29 4.69 11.78 -4.72
N ALA A 30 3.41 12.05 -4.48
CA ALA A 30 2.92 13.39 -4.16
C ALA A 30 3.52 13.91 -2.84
N ILE A 31 3.57 13.08 -1.80
CA ILE A 31 4.15 13.45 -0.50
C ILE A 31 5.66 13.71 -0.64
N PHE A 32 6.38 12.85 -1.37
CA PHE A 32 7.81 13.05 -1.61
C PHE A 32 8.10 14.28 -2.47
N THR A 33 7.25 14.58 -3.44
CA THR A 33 7.33 15.82 -4.23
C THR A 33 7.21 17.05 -3.33
N VAL A 34 6.29 17.04 -2.36
CA VAL A 34 6.17 18.14 -1.37
C VAL A 34 7.43 18.25 -0.51
N SER A 35 7.97 17.11 -0.04
CA SER A 35 9.20 17.08 0.75
C SER A 35 10.38 17.69 -0.01
N TYR A 36 10.60 17.20 -1.23
CA TYR A 36 11.71 17.63 -2.07
C TYR A 36 11.61 19.10 -2.46
N ARG A 37 10.41 19.60 -2.80
CA ARG A 37 10.19 21.03 -3.10
C ARG A 37 10.48 21.96 -1.91
N ARG A 38 10.37 21.47 -0.67
CA ARG A 38 10.58 22.27 0.56
C ARG A 38 11.96 22.11 1.17
N HIS A 39 12.60 20.96 0.98
CA HIS A 39 13.80 20.56 1.71
C HIS A 39 14.93 20.04 0.82
N GLU A 40 14.71 19.94 -0.50
CA GLU A 40 15.65 19.37 -1.49
C GLU A 40 16.08 17.92 -1.20
N ARG A 41 15.34 17.25 -0.33
CA ARG A 41 15.50 15.84 0.04
C ARG A 41 14.21 15.31 0.63
N ILE A 42 14.06 13.99 0.66
CA ILE A 42 13.02 13.33 1.45
C ILE A 42 13.50 13.33 2.91
N THR A 43 12.73 13.93 3.80
CA THR A 43 13.03 13.92 5.24
C THR A 43 12.27 12.80 5.96
N ASP A 44 12.76 12.38 7.13
CA ASP A 44 12.14 11.31 7.93
C ASP A 44 10.67 11.61 8.26
N LYS A 45 10.33 12.89 8.46
CA LYS A 45 8.94 13.31 8.64
C LYS A 45 8.08 12.93 7.44
N TYR A 46 8.49 13.31 6.23
CA TYR A 46 7.69 13.01 5.03
C TYR A 46 7.75 11.54 4.62
N LEU A 47 8.82 10.82 4.99
CA LEU A 47 8.86 9.36 4.90
C LEU A 47 7.77 8.74 5.78
N GLN A 48 7.65 9.21 7.02
CA GLN A 48 6.61 8.73 7.94
C GLN A 48 5.20 9.09 7.45
N GLU A 49 4.99 10.30 6.92
CA GLU A 49 3.70 10.68 6.31
C GLU A 49 3.34 9.77 5.12
N ALA A 50 4.29 9.48 4.24
CA ALA A 50 4.08 8.58 3.11
C ALA A 50 3.71 7.17 3.57
N ASN A 51 4.39 6.64 4.59
CA ASN A 51 4.05 5.35 5.19
C ASN A 51 2.65 5.34 5.78
N THR A 52 2.31 6.34 6.59
CA THR A 52 0.99 6.47 7.21
C THR A 52 -0.13 6.53 6.17
N ALA A 53 0.03 7.38 5.15
CA ALA A 53 -0.95 7.54 4.09
C ALA A 53 -1.12 6.27 3.25
N SER A 54 -0.02 5.60 2.91
CA SER A 54 -0.05 4.35 2.14
C SER A 54 -0.74 3.23 2.92
N ILE A 55 -0.41 3.05 4.19
CA ILE A 55 -1.04 2.03 5.04
C ILE A 55 -2.53 2.32 5.21
N ALA A 56 -2.90 3.59 5.47
CA ALA A 56 -4.30 3.97 5.64
C ALA A 56 -5.11 3.70 4.37
N TYR A 57 -4.60 4.08 3.19
CA TYR A 57 -5.27 3.84 1.92
C TYR A 57 -5.35 2.33 1.61
N LEU A 58 -4.25 1.60 1.74
CA LEU A 58 -4.24 0.16 1.48
C LEU A 58 -5.18 -0.60 2.42
N ARG A 59 -5.35 -0.19 3.68
CA ARG A 59 -6.32 -0.80 4.62
C ARG A 59 -7.78 -0.69 4.17
N CYS A 60 -8.12 0.24 3.28
CA CYS A 60 -9.47 0.32 2.71
C CYS A 60 -9.78 -0.83 1.75
N TYR A 61 -8.75 -1.51 1.21
CA TYR A 61 -8.90 -2.53 0.16
C TYR A 61 -8.26 -3.87 0.54
N LEU A 62 -7.16 -3.85 1.28
CA LEU A 62 -6.45 -5.04 1.73
C LEU A 62 -6.95 -5.45 3.12
N PRO A 63 -7.42 -6.70 3.27
CA PRO A 63 -7.83 -7.19 4.57
C PRO A 63 -6.60 -7.31 5.49
N GLU A 64 -6.75 -6.83 6.73
CA GLU A 64 -5.68 -6.90 7.74
C GLU A 64 -5.35 -8.35 8.16
N LYS A 65 -6.30 -9.27 7.94
CA LYS A 65 -6.13 -10.71 8.12
C LYS A 65 -6.72 -11.43 6.91
N LEU A 66 -5.93 -12.28 6.27
CA LEU A 66 -6.44 -13.16 5.22
C LEU A 66 -7.07 -14.41 5.86
N PRO A 67 -8.31 -14.77 5.51
CA PRO A 67 -8.91 -16.03 5.96
C PRO A 67 -8.11 -17.21 5.40
N ARG A 68 -7.94 -18.26 6.21
CA ARG A 68 -7.34 -19.50 5.72
C ARG A 68 -8.40 -20.26 4.93
N LYS A 69 -8.01 -20.94 3.84
CA LYS A 69 -8.95 -21.82 3.13
C LYS A 69 -9.31 -23.01 4.03
N ASN A 70 -10.62 -23.27 4.18
CA ASN A 70 -11.22 -24.37 4.97
C ASN A 70 -11.20 -24.22 6.51
N ASP A 71 -11.08 -23.01 7.06
CA ASP A 71 -11.32 -22.73 8.49
C ASP A 71 -12.71 -22.09 8.73
#